data_AF-A0A3C1SF96-F1
#
_entry.id   AF-A0A3C1SF96-F1
#
_cell.length_a   1.000
_cell.length_b   1.000
_cell.length_c   1.000
_cell.angle_alpha   90.00
_cell.angle_beta   90.00
_cell.angle_gamma   90.00
#
_symmetry.space_group_name_H-M   'P 1'
#
loop_
_entity.id
_entity.type
_entity.pdbx_description
1 polymer ?
#
loop_
_entity_poly.entity_id
_entity_poly.type
_entity_poly.pdbx_seq_one_letter_code
_entity_poly.pdbx_strand_id
1 'polypeptide(L)'
;MIVRLDLNNPEFQKEWFGLEKEDFAASRTSLKKLASMTWEQVYRDKGLRWEKIQSVKTGNGRELYSVRLSKKHRAVVHRKDAFMIFVSLHPDHDSAYK
;
A
#
# COMPACT_ATOMS: atom_id res chain seq x y z
N MET A 1 -0.35 -12.79 13.23
CA MET A 1 -0.04 -11.44 13.77
C MET A 1 -0.86 -10.39 13.03
N ILE A 2 -1.56 -9.52 13.77
CA ILE A 2 -2.32 -8.39 13.20
C ILE A 2 -1.36 -7.35 12.62
N VAL A 3 -1.73 -6.77 11.49
CA VAL A 3 -0.94 -5.74 10.81
C VAL A 3 -1.10 -4.40 11.54
N ARG A 4 0.03 -3.73 11.75
CA ARG A 4 0.08 -2.32 12.18
C ARG A 4 0.46 -1.46 10.98
N LEU A 5 -0.16 -0.29 10.83
CA LEU A 5 0.15 0.60 9.72
C LEU A 5 1.08 1.70 10.20
N ASP A 6 2.14 1.96 9.42
CA ASP A 6 3.00 3.12 9.58
C ASP A 6 2.82 4.02 8.36
N LEU A 7 2.17 5.16 8.60
CA LEU A 7 1.82 6.17 7.59
C LEU A 7 2.73 7.41 7.70
N ASN A 8 3.88 7.31 8.38
CA ASN A 8 4.72 8.47 8.73
C ASN A 8 5.74 8.87 7.65
N ASN A 9 5.75 8.20 6.50
CA ASN A 9 6.64 8.61 5.41
C ASN A 9 6.15 9.95 4.81
N PRO A 10 7.00 11.00 4.76
CA PRO A 10 6.59 12.30 4.24
C PRO A 10 6.12 12.29 2.78
N GLU A 11 6.71 11.46 1.92
CA GLU A 11 6.29 11.35 0.51
C GLU A 11 4.90 10.74 0.43
N PHE A 12 4.68 9.61 1.12
CA PHE A 12 3.35 9.02 1.23
C PHE A 12 2.32 10.00 1.78
N GLN A 13 2.65 10.75 2.84
CA GLN A 13 1.73 11.73 3.43
C GLN A 13 1.36 12.83 2.44
N LYS A 14 2.34 13.39 1.74
CA LYS A 14 2.13 14.42 0.71
C LYS A 14 1.18 13.91 -0.38
N GLU A 15 1.43 12.72 -0.91
CA GLU A 15 0.58 12.11 -1.96
C GLU A 15 -0.82 11.76 -1.41
N TRP A 16 -0.89 11.26 -0.18
CA TRP A 16 -2.16 10.86 0.46
C TRP A 16 -3.05 12.06 0.83
N PHE A 17 -2.47 13.16 1.31
CA PHE A 17 -3.20 14.41 1.58
C PHE A 17 -3.64 15.11 0.29
N GLY A 18 -2.96 14.85 -0.83
CA GLY A 18 -3.33 15.38 -2.15
C GLY A 18 -4.47 14.62 -2.84
N LEU A 19 -5.00 13.54 -2.25
CA LEU A 19 -6.09 12.79 -2.85
C LEU A 19 -7.40 13.59 -2.88
N GLU A 20 -8.13 13.46 -3.98
CA GLU A 20 -9.51 13.89 -4.09
C GLU A 20 -10.41 13.18 -3.06
N LYS A 21 -11.51 13.82 -2.69
CA LYS A 21 -12.40 13.39 -1.59
C LYS A 21 -12.81 11.91 -1.68
N GLU A 22 -13.24 11.46 -2.86
CA GLU A 22 -13.69 10.08 -3.08
C GLU A 22 -12.53 9.08 -2.95
N ASP A 23 -11.36 9.42 -3.49
CA ASP A 23 -10.16 8.59 -3.45
C ASP A 23 -9.57 8.54 -2.03
N PHE A 24 -9.63 9.64 -1.28
CA PHE A 24 -9.28 9.67 0.14
C PHE A 24 -10.20 8.78 0.97
N ALA A 25 -11.52 8.85 0.76
CA ALA A 25 -12.49 7.99 1.45
C ALA A 25 -12.29 6.49 1.14
N ALA A 26 -12.00 6.16 -0.13
CA ALA A 26 -11.70 4.80 -0.54
C ALA A 26 -10.40 4.30 0.10
N SER A 27 -9.33 5.09 0.07
CA SER A 27 -8.05 4.74 0.69
C SER A 27 -8.20 4.50 2.20
N ARG A 28 -8.93 5.38 2.91
CA ARG A 28 -9.23 5.24 4.34
C ARG A 28 -9.97 3.93 4.64
N THR A 29 -10.89 3.51 3.78
CA THR A 29 -11.62 2.25 3.94
C THR A 29 -10.68 1.05 3.83
N SER A 30 -9.79 1.06 2.84
CA SER A 30 -8.76 0.02 2.68
C SER A 30 -7.76 0.00 3.84
N LEU A 31 -7.34 1.16 4.35
CA LEU A 31 -6.46 1.25 5.52
C LEU A 31 -7.14 0.68 6.78
N LYS A 32 -8.43 1.01 7.03
CA LYS A 32 -9.18 0.41 8.13
C LYS A 32 -9.25 -1.12 8.03
N LYS A 33 -9.52 -1.63 6.82
CA LYS A 33 -9.53 -3.07 6.56
C LYS A 33 -8.16 -3.69 6.88
N LEU A 34 -7.07 -3.13 6.33
CA LEU A 34 -5.70 -3.60 6.59
C LEU A 34 -5.36 -3.65 8.09
N ALA A 35 -5.74 -2.62 8.85
CA ALA A 35 -5.49 -2.56 10.30
C ALA A 35 -6.26 -3.63 11.10
N SER A 36 -7.32 -4.21 10.54
CA SER A 36 -8.06 -5.34 11.14
C SER A 36 -7.60 -6.72 10.69
N MET A 37 -6.64 -6.80 9.76
CA MET A 37 -6.20 -8.05 9.15
C MET A 37 -4.95 -8.62 9.80
N THR A 38 -4.78 -9.93 9.71
CA THR A 38 -3.48 -10.60 9.89
C THR A 38 -2.66 -10.54 8.59
N TRP A 39 -1.34 -10.70 8.70
CA TRP A 39 -0.48 -10.81 7.50
C TRP A 39 -0.89 -11.94 6.55
N GLU A 40 -1.33 -13.08 7.08
CA GLU A 40 -1.84 -14.18 6.25
C GLU A 40 -3.09 -13.78 5.46
N GLN A 41 -4.00 -13.03 6.09
CA GLN A 41 -5.16 -12.48 5.40
C GLN A 41 -4.75 -11.47 4.33
N VAL A 42 -3.77 -10.61 4.62
CA VAL A 42 -3.25 -9.63 3.64
C VAL A 42 -2.72 -10.34 2.39
N TYR A 43 -1.93 -11.40 2.56
CA TYR A 43 -1.37 -12.15 1.43
C TYR A 43 -2.41 -12.91 0.60
N ARG A 44 -3.53 -13.30 1.20
CA ARG A 44 -4.61 -14.05 0.52
C ARG A 44 -5.69 -13.15 -0.07
N ASP A 45 -5.75 -11.88 0.31
CA ASP A 45 -6.79 -10.97 -0.12
C ASP A 45 -6.60 -10.54 -1.58
N LYS A 46 -7.46 -11.06 -2.46
CA LYS A 46 -7.42 -10.76 -3.90
C LYS A 46 -7.71 -9.29 -4.22
N GLY A 47 -8.42 -8.57 -3.35
CA GLY A 47 -8.76 -7.17 -3.56
C GLY A 47 -7.58 -6.24 -3.32
N LEU A 48 -6.71 -6.60 -2.37
CA LEU A 48 -5.48 -5.85 -2.07
C LEU A 48 -4.43 -5.94 -3.17
N ARG A 49 -4.49 -6.95 -4.05
CA ARG A 49 -3.48 -7.19 -5.11
C ARG A 49 -2.04 -7.05 -4.58
N TRP A 50 -1.71 -7.79 -3.52
CA TRP A 50 -0.39 -7.77 -2.91
C TRP A 50 0.67 -8.30 -3.90
N GLU A 51 1.48 -7.41 -4.45
CA GLU A 51 2.40 -7.73 -5.56
C GLU A 51 3.83 -7.29 -5.23
N LYS A 52 4.80 -8.19 -5.37
CA LYS A 52 6.21 -7.89 -5.13
C LYS A 52 6.79 -7.05 -6.27
N ILE A 53 7.47 -5.95 -5.93
CA ILE A 53 8.18 -5.11 -6.90
C ILE A 53 9.58 -5.69 -7.10
N GLN A 54 9.82 -6.34 -8.24
CA GLN A 54 11.06 -7.09 -8.49
C GLN A 54 12.27 -6.20 -8.84
N SER A 55 12.03 -5.02 -9.40
CA SER A 55 13.07 -4.15 -9.97
C SER A 55 13.79 -3.28 -8.94
N VAL A 56 13.33 -3.23 -7.69
CA VAL A 56 13.87 -2.33 -6.67
C VAL A 56 14.37 -3.12 -5.47
N LYS A 57 15.69 -3.28 -5.39
CA LYS A 57 16.36 -3.63 -4.13
C LYS A 57 16.76 -2.32 -3.46
N THR A 58 16.09 -1.98 -2.36
CA THR A 58 16.58 -0.88 -1.51
C THR A 58 18.01 -1.20 -1.07
N GLY A 59 18.87 -0.20 -0.83
CA GLY A 59 20.28 -0.43 -0.45
C GLY A 59 20.47 -1.34 0.78
N ASN A 60 19.42 -1.55 1.56
CA ASN A 60 19.36 -2.42 2.73
C ASN A 60 18.72 -3.79 2.46
N GLY A 61 18.48 -4.16 1.20
CA GLY A 61 17.88 -5.43 0.79
C GLY A 61 16.40 -5.60 1.13
N ARG A 62 15.69 -4.53 1.54
CA ARG A 62 14.25 -4.63 1.85
C ARG A 62 13.45 -4.82 0.57
N GLU A 63 12.57 -5.80 0.61
CA GLU A 63 11.61 -6.08 -0.45
C GLU A 63 10.48 -5.06 -0.43
N LEU A 64 10.24 -4.44 -1.58
CA LEU A 64 9.10 -3.56 -1.78
C LEU A 64 7.95 -4.33 -2.39
N TYR A 65 6.75 -3.92 -2.00
CA TYR A 65 5.49 -4.47 -2.46
C TYR A 65 4.58 -3.33 -2.88
N SER A 66 3.65 -3.62 -3.77
CA SER A 66 2.54 -2.72 -4.06
C SER A 66 1.25 -3.32 -3.52
N VAL A 67 0.42 -2.47 -2.94
CA VAL A 67 -0.90 -2.81 -2.41
C VAL A 67 -1.93 -1.82 -2.92
N ARG A 68 -3.07 -2.33 -3.38
CA ARG A 68 -4.18 -1.52 -3.85
C ARG A 68 -4.92 -0.89 -2.67
N LEU A 69 -5.01 0.45 -2.67
CA LEU A 69 -5.83 1.20 -1.70
C LEU A 69 -7.18 1.63 -2.28
N SER A 70 -7.26 1.82 -3.59
CA SER A 70 -8.52 2.01 -4.32
C SER A 70 -8.37 1.50 -5.75
N LYS A 71 -9.46 1.50 -6.55
CA LYS A 71 -9.37 1.14 -7.98
C LYS A 71 -8.40 2.04 -8.77
N LYS A 72 -8.09 3.23 -8.25
CA LYS A 72 -7.26 4.24 -8.91
C LYS A 72 -5.89 4.42 -8.26
N HIS A 73 -5.61 3.80 -7.12
CA HIS A 73 -4.38 4.10 -6.37
C HIS A 73 -3.75 2.85 -5.76
N ARG A 74 -2.43 2.73 -5.92
CA ARG A 74 -1.58 1.71 -5.29
C ARG A 74 -0.54 2.37 -4.40
N ALA A 75 -0.38 1.85 -3.20
CA ALA A 75 0.71 2.24 -2.33
C ALA A 75 1.91 1.30 -2.50
N VAL A 76 3.11 1.87 -2.47
CA VAL A 76 4.34 1.11 -2.27
C VAL A 76 4.56 0.95 -0.77
N VAL A 77 4.81 -0.28 -0.35
CA VAL A 77 4.97 -0.63 1.06
C VAL A 77 6.13 -1.60 1.26
N HIS A 78 6.64 -1.66 2.47
CA HIS A 78 7.46 -2.78 2.90
C HIS A 78 7.04 -3.28 4.28
N ARG A 79 7.26 -4.57 4.52
CA ARG A 79 7.02 -5.16 5.84
C ARG A 79 8.23 -4.96 6.74
N LYS A 80 7.98 -4.59 8.00
CA LYS A 80 8.94 -4.65 9.11
C LYS A 80 8.22 -5.21 10.33
N ASP A 81 8.46 -6.47 10.65
CA ASP A 81 7.79 -7.20 11.74
C ASP A 81 6.26 -7.17 11.60
N ALA A 82 5.58 -6.49 12.53
CA ALA A 82 4.14 -6.26 12.53
C ALA A 82 3.71 -5.09 11.62
N PHE A 83 4.64 -4.21 11.25
CA PHE A 83 4.33 -2.96 10.55
C PHE A 83 4.35 -3.12 9.04
N MET A 84 3.30 -2.63 8.40
CA MET A 84 3.28 -2.27 6.99
C MET A 84 3.66 -0.80 6.90
N ILE A 85 4.87 -0.54 6.42
CA ILE A 85 5.41 0.82 6.26
C ILE A 85 5.06 1.30 4.87
N PHE A 86 4.28 2.38 4.80
CA PHE A 86 3.90 3.03 3.56
C PHE A 86 5.03 3.96 3.12
N VAL A 87 5.41 3.86 1.85
CA VAL A 87 6.55 4.57 1.27
C VAL A 87 6.07 5.68 0.33
N SER A 88 5.16 5.35 -0.58
CA SER A 88 4.58 6.27 -1.55
C SER A 88 3.21 5.74 -2.02
N LEU A 89 2.46 6.58 -2.72
CA LEU A 89 1.15 6.35 -3.26
C LEU A 89 1.11 6.84 -4.71
N HIS A 90 0.79 5.94 -5.63
CA HIS A 90 0.78 6.24 -7.05
C HIS A 90 -0.60 5.94 -7.66
N PRO A 91 -0.99 6.64 -8.73
CA PRO A 91 -2.10 6.22 -9.55
C PRO A 91 -1.91 4.78 -10.05
N ASP A 92 -2.97 3.98 -9.99
CA ASP A 92 -3.01 2.63 -10.53
C ASP A 92 -3.14 2.74 -12.06
N HIS A 93 -2.01 2.81 -12.75
CA HIS A 93 -1.94 2.78 -14.20
C HIS A 93 -2.21 1.36 -14.73
N ASP A 94 -3.37 0.78 -14.43
CA ASP A 94 -3.87 -0.44 -15.11
C ASP A 94 -4.22 -0.14 -16.60
N SER A 95 -3.99 1.09 -17.09
CA SER A 95 -4.29 1.57 -18.45
C SER A 95 -3.09 1.66 -19.42
N ALA A 96 -1.87 1.28 -19.00
CA ALA A 96 -0.69 1.31 -19.89
C ALA A 96 -0.42 -0.01 -20.64
N TYR A 97 -1.26 -1.04 -20.45
CA TYR A 97 -1.26 -2.24 -21.29
C TYR A 97 -2.52 -2.26 -22.16
N LYS A 98 -2.55 -1.41 -23.18
CA LYS A 98 -3.37 -1.59 -24.38
C LYS A 98 -2.46 -1.64 -25.59
#